data_AF-A0A763UYD9-F1
#
_entry.id   AF-A0A763UYD9-F1
#
_cell.length_a   1.000
_cell.length_b   1.000
_cell.length_c   1.000
_cell.angle_alpha   90.00
_cell.angle_beta   90.00
_cell.angle_gamma   90.00
#
_symmetry.space_group_name_H-M   'P 1'
#
loop_
_entity.id
_entity.type
_entity.pdbx_description
1 polymer ?
#
loop_
_entity_poly.entity_id
_entity_poly.type
_entity_poly.pdbx_seq_one_letter_code
_entity_poly.pdbx_strand_id
1 'polypeptide(L)'
;MELIFYKRGKGRVTKSLSVYSDGIKFKLHYLTFDRTNPTKEERIRGEKEKRIKTLDNEYTYDRFQAIEPGELPHRALTEEFIDRFKHVFDSKI
;
A
#
# COMPACT_ATOMS: atom_id res chain seq x y z
N MET A 1 1.97 9.52 15.02
CA MET A 1 1.49 8.22 14.50
C MET A 1 2.69 7.33 14.25
N GLU A 2 2.63 6.08 14.71
CA GLU A 2 3.68 5.08 14.55
C GLU A 2 3.31 4.09 13.45
N LEU A 3 4.31 3.55 12.74
CA LEU A 3 4.08 2.51 11.74
C LEU A 3 3.73 1.19 12.43
N ILE A 4 2.50 0.72 12.27
CA ILE A 4 2.02 -0.53 12.89
C ILE A 4 2.00 -1.70 11.92
N PHE A 5 1.95 -1.44 10.62
CA PHE A 5 1.98 -2.46 9.59
C PHE A 5 2.65 -1.93 8.33
N TYR A 6 3.48 -2.77 7.72
CA TYR A 6 4.00 -2.51 6.38
C TYR A 6 4.02 -3.81 5.60
N LYS A 7 3.50 -3.75 4.38
CA LYS A 7 3.69 -4.84 3.43
C LYS A 7 3.91 -4.33 2.03
N ARG A 8 4.79 -5.03 1.34
CA ARG A 8 5.15 -4.80 -0.06
C ARG A 8 4.95 -6.08 -0.86
N GLY A 9 4.18 -5.99 -1.93
CA GLY A 9 4.02 -7.04 -2.92
C GLY A 9 5.31 -7.31 -3.70
N LYS A 10 5.38 -8.51 -4.27
CA LYS A 10 6.47 -8.93 -5.17
C LYS A 10 6.02 -8.75 -6.62
N GLY A 11 6.96 -8.43 -7.52
CA GLY A 11 6.69 -8.36 -8.96
C GLY A 11 7.30 -7.13 -9.63
N ARG A 12 7.09 -7.03 -10.95
CA ARG A 12 7.51 -5.86 -11.76
C ARG A 12 6.83 -4.59 -11.26
N VAL A 13 5.50 -4.66 -11.10
CA VAL A 13 4.71 -3.63 -10.44
C VAL A 13 4.76 -3.87 -8.94
N THR A 14 5.48 -3.01 -8.23
CA THR A 14 5.62 -3.08 -6.77
C THR A 14 4.50 -2.29 -6.12
N LYS A 15 3.61 -2.98 -5.41
CA LYS A 15 2.53 -2.39 -4.62
C LYS A 15 2.91 -2.44 -3.14
N SER A 16 2.61 -1.42 -2.37
CA SER A 16 2.82 -1.44 -0.92
C SER A 16 1.72 -0.71 -0.17
N LEU A 17 1.53 -1.14 1.07
CA LEU A 17 0.68 -0.54 2.08
C LEU A 17 1.52 -0.31 3.34
N SER A 18 1.56 0.93 3.81
CA SER A 18 2.05 1.32 5.12
C SER A 18 0.86 1.80 5.95
N VAL A 19 0.66 1.23 7.13
CA VAL A 19 -0.40 1.65 8.05
C VAL A 19 0.24 2.23 9.29
N TYR A 20 -0.15 3.46 9.59
CA TYR A 20 0.27 4.19 10.78
C TYR A 20 -0.91 4.33 11.73
N SER A 21 -0.65 4.30 13.03
CA SER A 21 -1.67 4.60 14.03
C SER A 21 -1.06 5.31 15.24
N ASP A 22 -1.85 6.13 15.90
CA ASP A 22 -1.57 6.69 17.22
C ASP A 22 -2.49 6.09 18.31
N GLY A 23 -3.19 5.00 17.97
CA GLY A 23 -4.18 4.36 18.84
C GLY A 23 -5.58 4.98 18.77
N ILE A 24 -5.73 6.15 18.14
CA ILE A 24 -7.03 6.82 17.93
C ILE A 24 -7.40 6.78 16.46
N LYS A 25 -6.45 7.08 15.57
CA LYS A 25 -6.67 7.11 14.12
C LYS A 25 -5.76 6.11 13.42
N PHE A 26 -6.17 5.74 12.22
CA PHE A 26 -5.42 4.91 11.30
C PHE A 26 -5.16 5.72 10.03
N LYS A 27 -3.91 5.76 9.59
CA LYS A 27 -3.50 6.33 8.31
C LYS A 27 -2.95 5.22 7.42
N LEU A 28 -3.62 4.95 6.31
CA LEU A 28 -3.24 3.94 5.33
C LEU A 28 -2.62 4.65 4.13
N HIS A 29 -1.35 4.38 3.86
CA HIS A 29 -0.59 4.94 2.75
C HIS A 29 -0.30 3.85 1.72
N TYR A 30 -0.83 4.04 0.51
CA TYR A 30 -0.67 3.13 -0.61
C TYR A 30 0.32 3.71 -1.61
N LEU A 31 1.26 2.88 -2.04
CA LEU A 31 2.20 3.22 -3.09
C LEU A 31 2.21 2.14 -4.16
N THR A 32 2.21 2.56 -5.42
CA THR A 32 2.56 1.68 -6.54
C THR A 32 3.74 2.25 -7.29
N PHE A 33 4.71 1.38 -7.56
CA PHE A 33 5.80 1.66 -8.47
C PHE A 33 5.78 0.68 -9.62
N ASP A 34 5.94 1.20 -10.83
CA ASP A 34 6.16 0.39 -12.02
C ASP A 34 7.57 0.67 -12.58
N ARG A 35 7.95 -0.06 -13.62
CA ARG A 35 9.14 0.18 -14.41
C ARG A 35 8.73 0.50 -15.82
N THR A 36 9.28 1.57 -16.38
CA THR A 36 9.19 1.82 -17.82
C THR A 36 9.73 0.61 -18.58
N ASN A 37 9.20 0.38 -19.78
CA ASN A 37 9.68 -0.68 -20.66
C ASN A 37 10.25 -0.04 -21.92
N PRO A 38 11.54 0.36 -21.92
CA PRO A 38 12.15 0.92 -23.12
C PRO A 38 12.08 -0.09 -24.26
N THR A 39 11.74 0.39 -25.45
CA THR A 39 11.75 -0.34 -26.71
C THR A 39 13.16 -0.80 -27.08
N LYS A 40 13.27 -1.69 -28.08
CA LYS A 40 14.58 -2.21 -28.55
C LYS A 40 15.50 -1.06 -29.02
N GLU A 41 14.95 -0.08 -29.73
CA GLU A 41 15.69 1.09 -30.24
C GLU A 41 16.16 2.02 -29.12
N GLU A 42 15.34 2.24 -28.10
CA GLU A 42 15.70 3.02 -26.91
C GLU A 42 16.81 2.32 -26.11
N ARG A 43 16.76 1.00 -25.98
CA ARG A 43 17.83 0.23 -25.32
C ARG A 43 19.15 0.31 -26.07
N ILE A 44 19.12 0.27 -27.41
CA ILE A 44 20.33 0.44 -28.25
C ILE A 44 20.94 1.83 -28.03
N ARG A 45 20.11 2.85 -27.80
CA ARG A 45 20.54 4.22 -27.42
C ARG A 45 20.97 4.35 -25.96
N GLY A 46 20.97 3.26 -25.19
CA GLY A 46 21.42 3.21 -23.79
C GLY A 46 20.34 3.52 -22.76
N GLU A 47 19.07 3.65 -23.15
CA GLU A 47 17.99 3.88 -22.19
C GLU A 47 17.71 2.65 -21.33
N LYS A 48 17.62 2.87 -20.02
CA LYS A 48 17.37 1.84 -19.01
C LYS A 48 15.94 1.92 -18.51
N GLU A 49 15.42 0.81 -18.02
CA GLU A 49 14.17 0.79 -17.27
C GLU A 49 14.27 1.78 -16.10
N LYS A 50 13.28 2.68 -15.98
CA LYS A 50 13.19 3.67 -14.91
C LYS A 50 12.05 3.29 -14.00
N ARG A 51 12.25 3.42 -12.70
CA ARG A 51 11.18 3.24 -11.71
C ARG A 51 10.29 4.48 -11.71
N ILE A 52 9.00 4.28 -11.92
CA ILE A 52 7.99 5.34 -11.92
C ILE A 52 7.00 5.09 -10.79
N LYS A 53 6.57 6.15 -10.09
CA LYS A 53 5.51 6.08 -9.08
C LYS A 53 4.18 6.29 -9.80
N THR A 54 3.31 5.29 -9.77
CA THR A 54 2.02 5.30 -10.49
C THR A 54 0.83 5.46 -9.55
N LEU A 55 1.01 5.27 -8.25
CA LEU A 55 0.00 5.52 -7.23
C LEU A 55 0.67 6.02 -5.94
N ASP A 56 0.07 7.03 -5.34
CA ASP A 56 0.48 7.62 -4.05
C ASP A 56 -0.75 8.20 -3.36
N ASN A 57 -1.48 7.35 -2.65
CA ASN A 57 -2.75 7.73 -2.01
C ASN A 57 -2.68 7.49 -0.51
N GLU A 58 -3.25 8.41 0.25
CA GLU A 58 -3.39 8.30 1.69
C GLU A 58 -4.87 8.35 2.09
N TYR A 59 -5.25 7.48 3.02
CA TYR A 59 -6.59 7.41 3.59
C TYR A 59 -6.49 7.44 5.11
N THR A 60 -7.38 8.17 5.77
CA THR A 60 -7.39 8.29 7.23
C THR A 60 -8.75 7.88 7.78
N TYR A 61 -8.73 7.08 8.84
CA TYR A 61 -9.92 6.54 9.49
C TYR A 61 -9.82 6.74 11.01
N ASP A 62 -10.93 7.12 11.65
CA ASP A 62 -10.99 7.26 13.11
C ASP A 62 -11.33 5.93 13.81
N ARG A 63 -11.74 4.91 13.07
CA ARG A 63 -12.11 3.58 13.61
C ARG A 63 -11.63 2.49 12.68
N PHE A 64 -11.20 1.36 13.27
CA PHE A 64 -10.74 0.20 12.52
C PHE A 64 -11.86 -0.40 11.64
N GLN A 65 -13.09 -0.43 12.15
CA GLN A 65 -14.26 -0.99 11.47
C GLN A 65 -14.70 -0.18 10.24
N ALA A 66 -14.24 1.06 10.09
CA ALA A 66 -14.53 1.90 8.92
C ALA A 66 -13.62 1.60 7.72
N ILE A 67 -12.60 0.76 7.89
CA ILE A 67 -11.66 0.40 6.84
C ILE A 67 -12.30 -0.69 5.97
N GLU A 68 -12.81 -0.31 4.80
CA GLU A 68 -13.39 -1.24 3.83
C GLU A 68 -12.39 -1.62 2.72
N PRO A 69 -11.90 -2.87 2.66
CA PRO A 69 -10.91 -3.27 1.65
C PRO A 69 -11.38 -3.15 0.19
N GLY A 70 -12.70 -3.22 -0.03
CA GLY A 70 -13.29 -3.16 -1.37
C GLY A 70 -13.17 -1.79 -2.04
N GLU A 71 -13.09 -0.73 -1.24
CA GLU A 71 -13.01 0.66 -1.71
C GLU A 71 -11.57 1.17 -1.80
N LEU A 72 -10.61 0.41 -1.27
CA LEU A 72 -9.23 0.82 -1.13
C LEU A 72 -8.32 0.23 -2.21
N PRO A 73 -7.23 0.94 -2.58
CA PRO A 73 -6.23 0.38 -3.47
C PRO A 73 -5.66 -0.92 -2.90
N HIS A 74 -5.35 -1.86 -3.79
CA HIS A 74 -4.68 -3.11 -3.42
C HIS A 74 -5.42 -3.90 -2.32
N ARG A 75 -6.72 -4.12 -2.49
CA ARG A 75 -7.61 -4.91 -1.61
C ARG A 75 -6.91 -6.00 -0.79
N ALA A 76 -6.15 -6.90 -1.43
CA ALA A 76 -5.45 -7.99 -0.74
C ALA A 76 -4.47 -7.53 0.36
N LEU A 77 -3.79 -6.39 0.21
CA LEU A 77 -2.91 -5.82 1.23
C LEU A 77 -3.72 -5.30 2.42
N THR A 78 -4.87 -4.67 2.16
CA THR A 78 -5.78 -4.19 3.20
C THR A 78 -6.44 -5.35 3.95
N GLU A 79 -6.88 -6.38 3.23
CA GLU A 79 -7.42 -7.62 3.82
C GLU A 79 -6.42 -8.28 4.75
N GLU A 80 -5.15 -8.36 4.34
CA GLU A 80 -4.11 -8.94 5.20
C GLU A 80 -3.85 -8.09 6.45
N PHE A 81 -3.85 -6.76 6.33
CA PHE A 81 -3.77 -5.88 7.48
C PHE A 81 -4.95 -6.13 8.43
N ILE A 82 -6.18 -6.17 7.91
CA ILE A 82 -7.37 -6.39 8.73
C ILE A 82 -7.31 -7.75 9.41
N ASP A 83 -7.00 -8.83 8.67
CA ASP A 83 -6.94 -10.18 9.22
C ASP A 83 -5.92 -10.31 10.35
N ARG A 84 -4.76 -9.66 10.21
CA ARG A 84 -3.70 -9.65 11.22
C ARG A 84 -4.07 -8.90 12.49
N PHE A 85 -4.92 -7.87 12.39
CA PHE A 85 -5.20 -6.96 13.50
C PHE A 85 -6.64 -6.96 14.00
N LYS A 86 -7.55 -7.72 13.39
CA LYS A 86 -8.96 -7.81 13.80
C LYS A 86 -9.12 -8.12 15.29
N HIS A 87 -8.34 -9.07 15.81
CA HIS A 87 -8.40 -9.45 17.23
C HIS A 87 -7.76 -8.42 18.18
N VAL A 88 -6.93 -7.50 17.67
CA VAL A 88 -6.30 -6.46 18.49
C VAL A 88 -7.25 -5.27 18.67
N PHE A 89 -8.04 -4.96 17.64
CA PHE A 89 -8.89 -3.77 17.63
C PHE A 89 -10.40 -4.06 17.78
N ASP A 90 -10.85 -5.32 17.67
CA ASP A 90 -12.24 -5.70 18.02
C ASP A 90 -12.45 -5.88 19.53
N SER A 91 -11.41 -6.20 20.30
CA SER A 91 -11.55 -6.48 21.75
C SER A 91 -11.63 -5.24 22.64
N LYS A 92 -11.76 -4.04 22.06
CA LYS A 92 -11.78 -2.75 22.78
C LYS A 92 -13.15 -2.03 22.73
N ILE A 93 -14.23 -2.77 22.52
CA ILE A 93 -15.62 -2.26 22.65
C ILE A 93 -16.18 -2.67 24.00
#